data_AF-U9TQ29-F1
#
_entry.id   AF-U9TQ29-F1
#
_cell.length_a   1.000
_cell.length_b   1.000
_cell.length_c   1.000
_cell.angle_alpha   90.00
_cell.angle_beta   90.00
_cell.angle_gamma   90.00
#
_symmetry.space_group_name_H-M   'P 1'
#
loop_
_entity.id
_entity.type
_entity.pdbx_description
1 polymer ?
#
loop_
_entity_poly.entity_id
_entity_poly.type
_entity_poly.pdbx_seq_one_letter_code
_entity_poly.pdbx_strand_id
1 'polypeptide(L)'
;MSLLNTDNEEDVQMTTESYTLENEDHDNNNISDALVVLQYLTCPECQNVFKDPITFQCGNSICRGCLPNPTYQLNRKFKCPIFGCGRSHSLDCKTDVILQKLTDTSRKELAAFLPLITRQYNNNHHNNDENDFRLLNEYHYQNISDSDDDDDDNISNSIINNNIFRGGTESNNLQVDNNLDIIRIKELLMTELDCQICYSLFIDPITTPCGHSFCKPCITRSLDHNSACPICRQPLHNYNAYLHHPINKTIYSFIRALYPSLYSERRYLLDSELFNTMQDTPIFVTNALVFPKMPCFLHVFEPKYRLMIRRCMQSRQRQFGMVLACSNTYQDFGTMLEIRSAEFLADGRSLVETIGTYKFKVIEKGSKDGYDVGRVERVDDISPEEEERIEREELRRAEIYNTSNPLNNPIREYTTSELIGISRDFIETLRNGNSPWLLQRLNSVYGDMPDDPSDFSYWVASVIPIAEGEKYKLLELRSVRERLKLIVEWISSLRDQWWF
;
A
#
# COMPACT_ATOMS: atom_id res chain seq x y z
N MET A 1 -6.75 35.86 65.00
CA MET A 1 -6.61 34.39 64.95
C MET A 1 -5.55 34.10 63.89
N SER A 2 -4.24 33.99 64.19
CA SER A 2 -3.53 32.91 64.92
C SER A 2 -3.77 31.56 64.21
N LEU A 3 -2.82 30.81 63.63
CA LEU A 3 -1.36 30.59 63.77
C LEU A 3 -0.89 29.83 62.48
N LEU A 4 0.27 30.10 61.86
CA LEU A 4 1.60 29.43 62.02
C LEU A 4 1.56 27.91 61.74
N ASN A 5 2.49 27.21 61.06
CA ASN A 5 3.96 27.32 60.95
C ASN A 5 4.45 26.17 60.00
N THR A 6 5.38 26.41 59.05
CA THR A 6 6.84 26.08 59.04
C THR A 6 7.25 24.63 58.74
N ASP A 7 8.05 24.50 57.67
CA ASP A 7 9.28 23.74 57.46
C ASP A 7 9.70 22.68 58.48
N ASN A 8 10.19 21.54 57.98
CA ASN A 8 11.21 20.72 58.63
C ASN A 8 12.04 19.95 57.58
N GLU A 9 13.27 20.40 57.41
CA GLU A 9 14.43 19.61 57.02
C GLU A 9 14.79 18.68 58.20
N GLU A 10 15.10 17.41 57.94
CA GLU A 10 15.96 16.60 58.84
C GLU A 10 16.98 15.82 58.02
N ASP A 11 18.23 16.05 58.39
CA ASP A 11 19.46 15.39 57.98
C ASP A 11 19.48 13.88 58.28
N VAL A 12 20.08 13.10 57.38
CA VAL A 12 20.74 11.83 57.72
C VAL A 12 22.13 11.79 57.08
N GLN A 13 23.16 11.95 57.92
CA GLN A 13 24.55 11.60 57.61
C GLN A 13 24.85 10.11 57.95
N MET A 14 25.90 9.58 57.30
CA MET A 14 26.54 8.25 57.39
C MET A 14 25.97 7.19 56.42
N THR A 15 26.72 6.58 55.51
CA THR A 15 28.10 6.09 55.60
C THR A 15 28.78 6.06 54.22
N THR A 16 30.05 6.45 54.19
CA THR A 16 30.98 6.10 53.12
C THR A 16 31.35 4.63 53.26
N GLU A 17 31.04 3.78 52.27
CA GLU A 17 31.90 2.68 51.81
C GLU A 17 31.27 1.88 50.67
N SER A 18 32.05 1.75 49.59
CA SER A 18 32.02 0.70 48.56
C SER A 18 30.79 0.62 47.64
N TYR A 19 31.01 0.59 46.32
CA TYR A 19 30.42 -0.37 45.38
C TYR A 19 30.92 -0.04 43.96
N THR A 20 32.14 -0.49 43.66
CA THR A 20 32.82 -0.44 42.35
C THR A 20 32.26 -1.49 41.37
N LEU A 21 30.94 -1.73 41.34
CA LEU A 21 30.34 -2.84 40.56
C LEU A 21 29.35 -2.39 39.47
N GLU A 22 29.03 -1.10 39.32
CA GLU A 22 28.07 -0.62 38.30
C GLU A 22 28.69 -0.26 36.94
N ASN A 23 30.02 -0.08 36.85
CA ASN A 23 30.67 0.36 35.61
C ASN A 23 30.91 -0.80 34.62
N GLU A 24 31.14 -2.04 35.09
CA GLU A 24 31.46 -3.18 34.21
C GLU A 24 30.25 -3.66 33.38
N ASP A 25 29.03 -3.60 33.94
CA ASP A 25 27.80 -4.00 33.24
C ASP A 25 27.35 -2.97 32.19
N HIS A 26 27.64 -1.69 32.41
CA HIS A 26 27.37 -0.63 31.43
C HIS A 26 28.31 -0.71 30.22
N ASP A 27 29.61 -0.91 30.47
CA ASP A 27 30.61 -1.04 29.42
C ASP A 27 30.40 -2.30 28.56
N ASN A 28 29.95 -3.42 29.16
CA ASN A 28 29.65 -4.66 28.44
C ASN A 28 28.43 -4.52 27.50
N ASN A 29 27.37 -3.80 27.91
CA ASN A 29 26.23 -3.52 27.03
C ASN A 29 26.60 -2.57 25.88
N ASN A 30 27.45 -1.57 26.14
CA ASN A 30 27.91 -0.63 25.12
C ASN A 30 28.78 -1.31 24.05
N ILE A 31 29.62 -2.27 24.44
CA ILE A 31 30.44 -3.06 23.49
C ILE A 31 29.58 -4.03 22.68
N SER A 32 28.57 -4.65 23.30
CA SER A 32 27.58 -5.49 22.59
C SER A 32 26.85 -4.70 21.50
N ASP A 33 26.38 -3.50 21.82
CA ASP A 33 25.73 -2.61 20.85
C ASP A 33 26.68 -2.16 19.72
N ALA A 34 27.95 -1.86 20.03
CA ALA A 34 28.95 -1.53 19.01
C ALA A 34 29.28 -2.71 18.07
N LEU A 35 29.29 -3.93 18.61
CA LEU A 35 29.42 -5.16 17.83
C LEU A 35 28.22 -5.33 16.89
N VAL A 36 27.00 -5.06 17.36
CA VAL A 36 25.78 -5.08 16.55
C VAL A 36 25.89 -4.08 15.39
N VAL A 37 26.30 -2.84 15.65
CA VAL A 37 26.51 -1.82 14.60
C VAL A 37 27.46 -2.33 13.51
N LEU A 38 28.62 -2.89 13.91
CA LEU A 38 29.62 -3.40 12.96
C LEU A 38 29.10 -4.62 12.19
N GLN A 39 28.40 -5.53 12.87
CA GLN A 39 27.87 -6.76 12.29
C GLN A 39 26.95 -6.46 11.10
N TYR A 40 26.01 -5.53 11.25
CA TYR A 40 25.07 -5.17 10.18
C TYR A 40 25.69 -4.33 9.05
N LEU A 41 26.89 -3.78 9.25
CA LEU A 41 27.65 -3.03 8.24
C LEU A 41 28.81 -3.86 7.64
N THR A 42 28.72 -5.19 7.71
CA THR A 42 29.67 -6.10 7.06
C THR A 42 29.22 -6.54 5.68
N CYS A 43 30.18 -6.67 4.77
CA CYS A 43 29.96 -7.24 3.46
C CYS A 43 29.86 -8.77 3.55
N PRO A 44 28.79 -9.39 3.04
CA PRO A 44 28.63 -10.85 3.09
C PRO A 44 29.68 -11.63 2.27
N GLU A 45 30.33 -10.99 1.29
CA GLU A 45 31.33 -11.63 0.43
C GLU A 45 32.74 -11.63 1.05
N CYS A 46 33.25 -10.46 1.44
CA CYS A 46 34.60 -10.36 2.03
C CYS A 46 34.60 -10.39 3.56
N GLN A 47 33.43 -10.40 4.20
CA GLN A 47 33.23 -10.41 5.66
C GLN A 47 33.86 -9.22 6.42
N ASN A 48 34.29 -8.21 5.68
CA ASN A 48 34.82 -6.97 6.23
C ASN A 48 33.74 -5.89 6.25
N VAL A 49 33.91 -4.90 7.12
CA VAL A 49 33.10 -3.67 7.10
C VAL A 49 33.10 -3.08 5.68
N PHE A 50 31.95 -2.64 5.20
CA PHE A 50 31.79 -2.20 3.82
C PHE A 50 32.85 -1.18 3.37
N LYS A 51 33.34 -1.37 2.14
CA LYS A 51 34.22 -0.42 1.46
C LYS A 51 33.65 -0.18 0.07
N ASP A 52 33.17 1.04 -0.17
CA ASP A 52 32.48 1.41 -1.40
C ASP A 52 31.30 0.45 -1.68
N PRO A 53 30.27 0.43 -0.80
CA PRO A 53 29.16 -0.50 -0.88
C PRO A 53 28.32 -0.24 -2.13
N ILE A 54 27.83 -1.31 -2.75
CA ILE A 54 26.93 -1.28 -3.90
C ILE A 54 25.73 -2.13 -3.57
N THR A 55 24.53 -1.56 -3.70
CA THR A 55 23.25 -2.26 -3.52
C THR A 55 22.67 -2.63 -4.88
N PHE A 56 22.33 -3.90 -5.05
CA PHE A 56 21.77 -4.42 -6.29
C PHE A 56 20.23 -4.30 -6.32
N GLN A 57 19.66 -4.47 -7.52
CA GLN A 57 18.20 -4.53 -7.72
C GLN A 57 17.52 -5.71 -6.98
N CYS A 58 18.29 -6.68 -6.46
CA CYS A 58 17.76 -7.73 -5.59
C CYS A 58 17.65 -7.30 -4.11
N GLY A 59 18.15 -6.12 -3.75
CA GLY A 59 18.16 -5.62 -2.38
C GLY A 59 19.40 -6.01 -1.55
N ASN A 60 20.28 -6.85 -2.09
CA ASN A 60 21.53 -7.22 -1.41
C ASN A 60 22.65 -6.21 -1.70
N SER A 61 23.58 -6.10 -0.76
CA SER A 61 24.69 -5.13 -0.81
C SER A 61 26.04 -5.82 -0.63
N ILE A 62 27.03 -5.44 -1.45
CA ILE A 62 28.44 -5.92 -1.34
C ILE A 62 29.42 -4.76 -1.53
N CYS A 63 30.70 -4.95 -1.18
CA CYS A 63 31.75 -4.00 -1.55
C CYS A 63 31.97 -4.01 -3.07
N ARG A 64 32.29 -2.86 -3.68
CA ARG A 64 32.67 -2.79 -5.10
C ARG A 64 33.82 -3.74 -5.45
N GLY A 65 34.81 -3.87 -4.56
CA GLY A 65 35.93 -4.79 -4.73
C GLY A 65 35.57 -6.28 -4.70
N CYS A 66 34.34 -6.62 -4.28
CA CYS A 66 33.82 -8.00 -4.28
C CYS A 66 33.00 -8.32 -5.53
N LEU A 67 32.88 -7.39 -6.49
CA LEU A 67 32.23 -7.66 -7.75
C LEU A 67 33.03 -8.70 -8.55
N PRO A 68 32.36 -9.64 -9.25
CA PRO A 68 33.03 -10.59 -10.12
C PRO A 68 33.77 -9.87 -11.26
N ASN A 69 34.92 -10.44 -11.65
CA ASN A 69 35.88 -9.82 -12.57
C ASN A 69 35.22 -9.51 -13.95
N PRO A 70 35.26 -8.26 -14.46
CA PRO A 70 34.51 -7.84 -15.65
C PRO A 70 34.99 -8.45 -16.98
N THR A 71 36.14 -9.14 -16.99
CA THR A 71 36.79 -9.68 -18.19
C THR A 71 36.04 -10.83 -18.88
N TYR A 72 35.04 -11.45 -18.24
CA TYR A 72 34.37 -12.66 -18.76
C TYR A 72 32.91 -12.48 -19.21
N GLN A 73 32.35 -11.27 -19.20
CA GLN A 73 30.90 -11.09 -19.42
C GLN A 73 30.60 -10.31 -20.71
N LEU A 74 30.27 -11.08 -21.76
CA LEU A 74 29.85 -10.59 -23.09
C LEU A 74 28.66 -9.59 -23.07
N ASN A 75 28.01 -9.35 -21.93
CA ASN A 75 26.85 -8.45 -21.79
C ASN A 75 26.90 -7.52 -20.56
N ARG A 76 28.04 -7.32 -19.89
CA ARG A 76 28.16 -6.57 -18.60
C ARG A 76 27.14 -6.97 -17.51
N LYS A 77 26.63 -8.22 -17.59
CA LYS A 77 25.66 -8.78 -16.66
C LYS A 77 26.28 -9.93 -15.88
N PHE A 78 26.11 -9.93 -14.56
CA PHE A 78 26.59 -10.97 -13.65
C PHE A 78 25.46 -11.52 -12.80
N LYS A 79 25.60 -12.75 -12.30
CA LYS A 79 24.70 -13.30 -11.27
C LYS A 79 25.08 -12.74 -9.90
N CYS A 80 24.09 -12.42 -9.08
CA CYS A 80 24.30 -12.00 -7.70
C CYS A 80 25.23 -13.00 -7.00
N PRO A 81 26.34 -12.55 -6.39
CA PRO A 81 27.30 -13.44 -5.74
C PRO A 81 26.76 -14.01 -4.42
N ILE A 82 25.75 -13.35 -3.85
CA ILE A 82 25.06 -13.81 -2.64
C ILE A 82 24.35 -15.12 -2.89
N PHE A 83 24.70 -16.12 -2.09
CA PHE A 83 24.09 -17.44 -2.09
C PHE A 83 22.56 -17.37 -1.96
N GLY A 84 21.84 -18.22 -2.68
CA GLY A 84 20.39 -18.26 -2.68
C GLY A 84 19.69 -17.15 -3.48
N CYS A 85 20.38 -16.11 -3.95
CA CYS A 85 19.72 -15.04 -4.73
C CYS A 85 19.57 -15.38 -6.22
N GLY A 86 20.66 -15.74 -6.90
CA GLY A 86 20.67 -16.17 -8.32
C GLY A 86 20.25 -15.13 -9.38
N ARG A 87 19.77 -13.93 -9.00
CA ARG A 87 19.32 -12.88 -9.93
C ARG A 87 20.48 -12.29 -10.75
N SER A 88 20.18 -11.79 -11.95
CA SER A 88 21.17 -11.15 -12.83
C SER A 88 21.15 -9.62 -12.68
N HIS A 89 22.34 -8.99 -12.67
CA HIS A 89 22.54 -7.56 -12.43
C HIS A 89 23.45 -6.93 -13.49
N SER A 90 23.28 -5.64 -13.78
CA SER A 90 24.23 -4.85 -14.57
C SER A 90 25.37 -4.33 -13.69
N LEU A 91 26.56 -4.15 -14.28
CA LEU A 91 27.72 -3.53 -13.62
C LEU A 91 27.60 -2.00 -13.44
N ASP A 92 26.53 -1.37 -13.94
CA ASP A 92 26.37 0.10 -13.92
C ASP A 92 25.85 0.67 -12.57
N CYS A 93 25.89 -0.11 -11.50
CA CYS A 93 25.46 0.33 -10.17
C CYS A 93 26.47 1.29 -9.54
N LYS A 94 25.99 2.41 -9.00
CA LYS A 94 26.80 3.34 -8.22
C LYS A 94 26.86 2.94 -6.75
N THR A 95 27.78 3.58 -6.02
CA THR A 95 27.94 3.44 -4.57
C THR A 95 26.64 3.79 -3.85
N ASP A 96 26.23 2.94 -2.91
CA ASP A 96 25.13 3.22 -1.99
C ASP A 96 25.55 4.32 -1.03
N VAL A 97 24.96 5.50 -1.19
CA VAL A 97 25.32 6.69 -0.44
C VAL A 97 25.01 6.54 1.04
N ILE A 98 23.89 5.89 1.40
CA ILE A 98 23.50 5.73 2.81
C ILE A 98 24.41 4.73 3.50
N LEU A 99 24.64 3.56 2.90
CA LEU A 99 25.55 2.57 3.47
C LEU A 99 26.98 3.11 3.58
N GLN A 100 27.45 3.89 2.60
CA GLN A 100 28.76 4.53 2.65
C GLN A 100 28.87 5.49 3.85
N LYS A 101 27.86 6.35 4.05
CA LYS A 101 27.84 7.28 5.20
C LYS A 101 27.77 6.56 6.54
N LEU A 102 26.87 5.57 6.69
CA LEU A 102 26.79 4.76 7.90
C LEU A 102 28.14 4.12 8.22
N THR A 103 28.79 3.54 7.20
CA THR A 103 30.08 2.88 7.36
C THR A 103 31.20 3.85 7.73
N ASP A 104 31.24 5.03 7.13
CA ASP A 104 32.26 6.04 7.43
C ASP A 104 32.08 6.63 8.83
N THR A 105 30.83 6.90 9.24
CA THR A 105 30.49 7.34 10.60
C THR A 105 30.86 6.27 11.62
N SER A 106 30.44 5.01 11.42
CA SER A 106 30.80 3.90 12.31
C SER A 106 32.32 3.71 12.38
N ARG A 107 33.04 3.76 11.25
CA ARG A 107 34.51 3.62 11.24
C ARG A 107 35.16 4.75 12.04
N LYS A 108 34.72 5.99 11.87
CA LYS A 108 35.29 7.14 12.55
C LYS A 108 35.10 7.06 14.08
N GLU A 109 33.89 6.74 14.52
CA GLU A 109 33.55 6.75 15.95
C GLU A 109 34.00 5.46 16.67
N LEU A 110 34.00 4.31 15.99
CA LEU A 110 34.42 3.03 16.57
C LEU A 110 35.91 2.73 16.40
N ALA A 111 36.66 3.49 15.59
CA ALA A 111 38.09 3.26 15.36
C ALA A 111 38.91 3.18 16.65
N ALA A 112 38.60 4.01 17.64
CA ALA A 112 39.28 4.03 18.94
C ALA A 112 38.98 2.78 19.79
N PHE A 113 37.86 2.10 19.53
CA PHE A 113 37.35 0.98 20.30
C PHE A 113 37.56 -0.37 19.62
N LEU A 114 37.92 -0.39 18.33
CA LEU A 114 38.26 -1.61 17.58
C LEU A 114 39.24 -2.53 18.34
N PRO A 115 40.31 -2.05 19.01
CA PRO A 115 41.20 -2.92 19.78
C PRO A 115 40.51 -3.59 20.99
N LEU A 116 39.60 -2.88 21.67
CA LEU A 116 38.85 -3.40 22.82
C LEU A 116 37.77 -4.40 22.38
N ILE A 117 37.04 -4.07 21.31
CA ILE A 117 36.04 -4.92 20.67
C ILE A 117 36.70 -6.23 20.19
N THR A 118 37.85 -6.13 19.52
CA THR A 118 38.60 -7.30 19.03
C THR A 118 39.12 -8.16 20.19
N ARG A 119 39.56 -7.54 21.29
CA ARG A 119 40.07 -8.26 22.48
C ARG A 119 38.97 -9.00 23.24
N GLN A 120 37.80 -8.38 23.43
CA GLN A 120 36.65 -9.06 24.05
C GLN A 120 36.12 -10.20 23.16
N TYR A 121 36.05 -10.00 21.84
CA TYR A 121 35.66 -11.07 20.90
C TYR A 121 36.64 -12.26 20.95
N ASN A 122 37.96 -12.00 20.90
CA ASN A 122 38.99 -13.05 20.93
C ASN A 122 39.08 -13.80 22.26
N ASN A 123 38.79 -13.15 23.39
CA ASN A 123 38.74 -13.79 24.70
C ASN A 123 37.57 -14.80 24.81
N ASN A 124 36.48 -14.57 24.09
CA ASN A 124 35.34 -15.49 24.01
C ASN A 124 35.54 -16.63 22.97
N HIS A 125 36.62 -16.59 22.17
CA HIS A 125 36.89 -17.53 21.08
C HIS A 125 38.25 -18.23 21.16
N HIS A 126 38.85 -18.33 22.35
CA HIS A 126 40.11 -19.07 22.54
C HIS A 126 39.91 -20.60 22.46
N ASN A 127 39.77 -21.11 21.23
CA ASN A 127 40.37 -22.36 20.77
C ASN A 127 40.57 -22.29 19.25
N ASN A 128 41.82 -22.02 18.89
CA ASN A 128 42.50 -22.16 17.60
C ASN A 128 42.37 -21.06 16.52
N ASP A 129 43.58 -20.61 16.16
CA ASP A 129 44.05 -19.94 14.95
C ASP A 129 43.92 -18.41 14.85
N GLU A 130 45.10 -17.80 14.86
CA GLU A 130 45.42 -16.44 14.42
C GLU A 130 44.97 -16.26 12.96
N ASN A 131 43.73 -15.83 12.73
CA ASN A 131 43.33 -14.94 11.63
C ASN A 131 41.86 -14.49 11.78
N ASP A 132 41.71 -13.19 12.10
CA ASP A 132 40.92 -12.26 11.29
C ASP A 132 39.39 -12.47 11.28
N PHE A 133 38.63 -11.76 12.14
CA PHE A 133 37.20 -11.33 12.03
C PHE A 133 36.12 -12.28 11.41
N ARG A 134 36.42 -13.55 11.14
CA ARG A 134 35.72 -14.41 10.16
C ARG A 134 34.62 -15.32 10.72
N LEU A 135 34.36 -15.34 12.03
CA LEU A 135 33.52 -16.37 12.66
C LEU A 135 32.18 -15.89 13.23
N LEU A 136 31.71 -14.68 12.91
CA LEU A 136 30.39 -14.19 13.37
C LEU A 136 29.18 -14.68 12.54
N ASN A 137 29.39 -15.40 11.43
CA ASN A 137 28.34 -15.59 10.41
C ASN A 137 27.74 -17.02 10.28
N GLU A 138 28.09 -17.99 11.14
CA GLU A 138 27.41 -19.30 11.11
C GLU A 138 25.95 -19.25 11.59
N TYR A 139 25.53 -18.20 12.30
CA TYR A 139 24.16 -18.08 12.80
C TYR A 139 23.13 -17.57 11.76
N HIS A 140 23.55 -17.05 10.61
CA HIS A 140 22.63 -16.36 9.69
C HIS A 140 22.01 -17.25 8.58
N TYR A 141 22.46 -18.50 8.44
CA TYR A 141 21.98 -19.39 7.38
C TYR A 141 20.67 -20.15 7.70
N GLN A 142 20.21 -20.16 8.96
CA GLN A 142 19.00 -20.91 9.34
C GLN A 142 17.72 -20.08 9.42
N ASN A 143 17.77 -18.75 9.28
CA ASN A 143 16.58 -17.88 9.37
C ASN A 143 16.10 -17.33 8.02
N ILE A 144 16.52 -17.94 6.91
CA ILE A 144 16.05 -17.60 5.56
C ILE A 144 15.67 -18.89 4.83
N SER A 145 14.59 -19.53 5.28
CA SER A 145 13.82 -20.46 4.46
C SER A 145 12.33 -20.16 4.64
N ASP A 146 11.73 -19.82 3.50
CA ASP A 146 10.31 -19.90 3.15
C ASP A 146 9.31 -18.98 3.86
N SER A 147 8.90 -17.95 3.11
CA SER A 147 7.63 -17.24 3.27
C SER A 147 6.59 -17.89 2.36
N ASP A 148 5.66 -18.63 2.94
CA ASP A 148 4.29 -18.75 2.46
C ASP A 148 3.36 -18.27 3.58
N ASP A 149 2.23 -17.72 3.16
CA ASP A 149 1.23 -16.99 3.93
C ASP A 149 0.81 -17.68 5.25
N ASP A 150 0.64 -16.90 6.32
CA ASP A 150 -0.62 -16.72 7.05
C ASP A 150 -0.38 -16.00 8.40
N ASP A 151 -1.43 -15.31 8.83
CA ASP A 151 -1.56 -14.65 10.12
C ASP A 151 -1.08 -15.51 11.30
N ASP A 152 -0.15 -15.01 12.12
CA ASP A 152 -0.19 -15.26 13.56
C ASP A 152 0.71 -14.29 14.35
N ASP A 153 0.07 -13.56 15.28
CA ASP A 153 0.71 -12.90 16.40
C ASP A 153 1.32 -13.95 17.34
N ASN A 154 2.53 -14.42 17.03
CA ASN A 154 3.43 -15.03 18.02
C ASN A 154 4.82 -15.29 17.42
N ILE A 155 5.71 -14.29 17.48
CA ILE A 155 7.14 -14.57 17.56
C ILE A 155 7.56 -14.25 18.99
N SER A 156 7.52 -15.30 19.79
CA SER A 156 8.22 -15.43 21.06
C SER A 156 9.66 -14.93 20.93
N ASN A 157 10.05 -14.06 21.85
CA ASN A 157 11.43 -13.69 22.16
C ASN A 157 12.24 -14.92 22.62
N SER A 158 12.67 -15.74 21.67
CA SER A 158 13.70 -16.76 21.85
C SER A 158 14.53 -16.71 20.57
N ILE A 159 15.72 -16.12 20.55
CA ILE A 159 16.91 -16.58 21.25
C ILE A 159 17.81 -15.34 21.50
N ILE A 160 17.81 -14.85 22.74
CA ILE A 160 19.02 -14.29 23.36
C ILE A 160 19.31 -15.25 24.50
N ASN A 161 20.00 -16.35 24.19
CA ASN A 161 20.53 -17.20 25.25
C ASN A 161 21.73 -16.48 25.86
N ASN A 162 21.43 -15.66 26.86
CA ASN A 162 22.33 -15.28 27.93
C ASN A 162 22.87 -16.56 28.57
N ASN A 163 24.08 -16.97 28.22
CA ASN A 163 24.84 -17.98 28.96
C ASN A 163 26.33 -17.85 28.66
N ILE A 164 26.96 -16.75 29.08
CA ILE A 164 28.41 -16.70 29.26
C ILE A 164 28.70 -15.82 30.48
N PHE A 165 28.75 -16.40 31.68
CA PHE A 165 29.61 -15.96 32.81
C PHE A 165 29.47 -16.93 34.01
N ARG A 166 30.45 -17.82 34.16
CA ARG A 166 30.90 -18.38 35.47
C ARG A 166 32.36 -18.77 35.33
N GLY A 167 33.24 -18.12 36.10
CA GLY A 167 34.64 -18.51 36.28
C GLY A 167 35.57 -17.30 36.31
N GLY A 168 36.19 -17.03 37.46
CA GLY A 168 36.95 -15.81 37.72
C GLY A 168 38.47 -15.89 37.54
N THR A 169 39.07 -14.76 37.91
CA THR A 169 40.46 -14.46 38.37
C THR A 169 41.60 -14.57 37.33
N GLU A 170 42.13 -13.44 36.85
CA GLU A 170 43.28 -12.72 37.43
C GLU A 170 43.74 -11.55 36.55
N SER A 171 44.31 -10.54 37.21
CA SER A 171 44.61 -9.18 36.78
C SER A 171 45.72 -9.07 35.72
N ASN A 172 45.61 -8.08 34.81
CA ASN A 172 46.74 -7.21 34.46
C ASN A 172 46.30 -5.92 33.74
N ASN A 173 46.76 -4.81 34.33
CA ASN A 173 46.46 -3.41 34.03
C ASN A 173 46.84 -2.95 32.62
N LEU A 174 45.88 -2.32 31.94
CA LEU A 174 46.08 -1.22 30.99
C LEU A 174 44.80 -0.36 31.07
N GLN A 175 44.82 0.65 31.93
CA GLN A 175 43.77 1.67 31.99
C GLN A 175 43.81 2.47 30.69
N VAL A 176 42.80 2.27 29.85
CA VAL A 176 42.43 3.20 28.78
C VAL A 176 41.13 3.85 29.25
N ASP A 177 41.22 5.08 29.74
CA ASP A 177 40.06 5.93 29.98
C ASP A 177 39.40 6.23 28.61
N ASN A 178 38.51 5.35 28.15
CA ASN A 178 37.66 5.57 26.99
C ASN A 178 36.31 4.91 27.27
N ASN A 179 35.40 5.65 27.90
CA ASN A 179 34.02 5.20 28.03
C ASN A 179 33.36 5.30 26.64
N LEU A 180 32.95 4.16 26.08
CA LEU A 180 32.33 4.07 24.76
C LEU A 180 30.92 4.67 24.83
N ASP A 181 30.76 5.91 24.36
CA ASP A 181 29.46 6.58 24.29
C ASP A 181 28.63 6.06 23.10
N ILE A 182 28.08 4.86 23.27
CA ILE A 182 27.28 4.20 22.25
C ILE A 182 25.97 4.95 21.95
N ILE A 183 25.47 5.72 22.92
CA ILE A 183 24.27 6.54 22.77
C ILE A 183 24.54 7.61 21.73
N ARG A 184 25.64 8.35 21.87
CA ARG A 184 26.08 9.34 20.88
C ARG A 184 26.29 8.72 19.49
N ILE A 185 26.85 7.51 19.41
CA ILE A 185 27.05 6.82 18.13
C ILE A 185 25.70 6.48 17.49
N LYS A 186 24.74 5.95 18.27
CA LYS A 186 23.37 5.68 17.81
C LYS A 186 22.68 6.98 17.35
N GLU A 187 22.87 8.11 18.02
CA GLU A 187 22.32 9.39 17.59
C GLU A 187 22.92 9.85 16.25
N LEU A 188 24.25 9.80 16.09
CA LEU A 188 24.91 10.17 14.84
C LEU A 188 24.45 9.29 13.66
N LEU A 189 24.35 7.98 13.86
CA LEU A 189 23.91 7.05 12.82
C LEU A 189 22.45 7.26 12.44
N MET A 190 21.59 7.62 13.42
CA MET A 190 20.18 7.91 13.17
C MET A 190 19.99 9.07 12.19
N THR A 191 20.85 10.11 12.26
CA THR A 191 20.76 11.27 11.34
C THR A 191 20.98 10.92 9.86
N GLU A 192 21.60 9.77 9.56
CA GLU A 192 21.82 9.30 8.19
C GLU A 192 20.71 8.38 7.67
N LEU A 193 19.74 8.03 8.52
CA LEU A 193 18.65 7.08 8.21
C LEU A 193 17.33 7.77 7.85
N ASP A 194 17.37 9.07 7.56
CA ASP A 194 16.22 9.82 7.10
C ASP A 194 16.07 9.83 5.57
N CYS A 195 14.85 9.53 5.12
CA CYS A 195 14.47 9.63 3.73
C CYS A 195 14.41 11.09 3.27
N GLN A 196 15.11 11.42 2.20
CA GLN A 196 15.20 12.79 1.66
C GLN A 196 13.91 13.30 0.98
N ILE A 197 12.84 12.50 0.96
CA ILE A 197 11.51 12.91 0.44
C ILE A 197 10.57 13.24 1.59
N CYS A 198 10.45 12.35 2.59
CA CYS A 198 9.54 12.55 3.71
C CYS A 198 10.22 13.10 4.97
N TYR A 199 11.55 13.21 4.99
CA TYR A 199 12.36 13.67 6.12
C TYR A 199 12.03 12.91 7.41
N SER A 200 11.95 11.59 7.30
CA SER A 200 11.71 10.70 8.45
C SER A 200 12.46 9.40 8.23
N LEU A 201 12.63 8.63 9.31
CA LEU A 201 13.24 7.31 9.30
C LEU A 201 12.74 6.46 8.13
N PHE A 202 13.66 5.82 7.41
CA PHE A 202 13.32 4.97 6.28
C PHE A 202 12.31 3.89 6.66
N ILE A 203 11.24 3.80 5.87
CA ILE A 203 10.34 2.64 5.84
C ILE A 203 10.56 1.89 4.52
N ASP A 204 10.77 0.57 4.59
CA ASP A 204 10.99 -0.28 3.42
C ASP A 204 11.98 0.36 2.42
N PRO A 205 13.25 0.60 2.82
CA PRO A 205 14.20 1.41 2.05
C PRO A 205 14.48 0.78 0.67
N ILE A 206 14.50 1.59 -0.39
CA ILE A 206 14.89 1.17 -1.74
C ILE A 206 16.08 2.01 -2.18
N THR A 207 17.17 1.34 -2.55
CA THR A 207 18.33 1.98 -3.19
C THR A 207 18.20 1.91 -4.71
N THR A 208 18.24 3.06 -5.34
CA THR A 208 18.18 3.20 -6.80
C THR A 208 19.54 2.92 -7.44
N PRO A 209 19.62 2.59 -8.75
CA PRO A 209 20.90 2.34 -9.44
C PRO A 209 21.91 3.50 -9.36
N CYS A 210 21.41 4.73 -9.15
CA CYS A 210 22.26 5.91 -8.97
C CYS A 210 22.90 6.02 -7.56
N GLY A 211 22.59 5.10 -6.64
CA GLY A 211 23.16 5.04 -5.29
C GLY A 211 22.33 5.69 -4.19
N HIS A 212 21.23 6.38 -4.54
CA HIS A 212 20.39 7.06 -3.56
C HIS A 212 19.27 6.15 -3.03
N SER A 213 18.98 6.27 -1.74
CA SER A 213 17.97 5.47 -1.03
C SER A 213 16.77 6.31 -0.59
N PHE A 214 15.58 5.71 -0.66
CA PHE A 214 14.29 6.35 -0.36
C PHE A 214 13.36 5.34 0.30
N CYS A 215 12.34 5.80 1.05
CA CYS A 215 11.25 4.91 1.43
C CYS A 215 10.53 4.37 0.18
N LYS A 216 10.14 3.10 0.17
CA LYS A 216 9.37 2.52 -0.95
C LYS A 216 8.12 3.34 -1.31
N PRO A 217 7.26 3.77 -0.36
CA PRO A 217 6.13 4.64 -0.69
C PRO A 217 6.52 6.01 -1.28
N CYS A 218 7.66 6.56 -0.86
CA CYS A 218 8.12 7.89 -1.29
C CYS A 218 8.65 7.86 -2.73
N ILE A 219 9.53 6.93 -3.06
CA ILE A 219 10.11 6.86 -4.41
C ILE A 219 9.06 6.44 -5.44
N THR A 220 8.17 5.51 -5.09
CA THR A 220 7.09 5.09 -6.00
C THR A 220 6.10 6.22 -6.29
N ARG A 221 5.84 7.13 -5.35
CA ARG A 221 5.03 8.33 -5.57
C ARG A 221 5.79 9.38 -6.39
N SER A 222 7.07 9.59 -6.11
CA SER A 222 7.87 10.57 -6.86
C SER A 222 8.01 10.21 -8.34
N LEU A 223 8.19 8.93 -8.64
CA LEU A 223 8.34 8.42 -10.01
C LEU A 223 7.05 8.47 -10.85
N ASP A 224 5.88 8.76 -10.26
CA ASP A 224 4.64 9.02 -11.02
C ASP A 224 4.68 10.34 -11.77
N HIS A 225 5.41 11.32 -11.22
CA HIS A 225 5.44 12.67 -11.75
C HIS A 225 6.69 12.89 -12.61
N ASN A 226 7.81 12.28 -12.22
CA ASN A 226 9.08 12.45 -12.88
C ASN A 226 9.90 11.16 -12.81
N SER A 227 10.27 10.59 -13.95
CA SER A 227 11.07 9.36 -14.05
C SER A 227 12.57 9.63 -13.79
N ALA A 228 12.89 10.45 -12.80
CA ALA A 228 14.26 10.83 -12.44
C ALA A 228 14.46 10.77 -10.92
N CYS A 229 15.69 10.49 -10.50
CA CYS A 229 16.05 10.48 -9.08
C CYS A 229 15.79 11.85 -8.45
N PRO A 230 15.05 11.93 -7.32
CA PRO A 230 14.76 13.20 -6.65
C PRO A 230 15.99 13.97 -6.17
N ILE A 231 17.11 13.26 -5.95
CA ILE A 231 18.36 13.87 -5.45
C ILE A 231 19.27 14.27 -6.62
N CYS A 232 19.65 13.32 -7.47
CA CYS A 232 20.67 13.56 -8.50
C CYS A 232 20.13 13.74 -9.94
N ARG A 233 18.81 13.65 -10.12
CA ARG A 233 18.12 13.80 -11.42
C ARG A 233 18.53 12.81 -12.51
N GLN A 234 19.28 11.75 -12.17
CA GLN A 234 19.57 10.68 -13.13
C GLN A 234 18.26 9.95 -13.51
N PRO A 235 18.11 9.54 -14.78
CA PRO A 235 16.92 8.83 -15.23
C PRO A 235 16.79 7.51 -14.48
N LEU A 236 15.58 7.22 -14.03
CA LEU A 236 15.20 5.98 -13.37
C LEU A 236 14.12 5.27 -14.19
N HIS A 237 13.93 3.98 -13.95
CA HIS A 237 12.77 3.27 -14.48
C HIS A 237 11.48 3.85 -13.88
N ASN A 238 10.36 3.70 -14.59
CA ASN A 238 9.07 4.21 -14.15
C ASN A 238 8.55 3.47 -12.90
N TYR A 239 7.43 3.96 -12.36
CA TYR A 239 6.78 3.41 -11.17
C TYR A 239 6.67 1.88 -11.16
N ASN A 240 6.26 1.26 -12.27
CA ASN A 240 6.01 -0.18 -12.35
C ASN A 240 7.24 -1.02 -11.97
N ALA A 241 8.44 -0.57 -12.33
CA ALA A 241 9.68 -1.24 -11.97
C ALA A 241 9.95 -1.21 -10.46
N TYR A 242 9.43 -0.21 -9.74
CA TYR A 242 9.66 0.02 -8.31
C TYR A 242 8.55 -0.51 -7.40
N LEU A 243 7.37 -0.84 -7.94
CA LEU A 243 6.26 -1.41 -7.17
C LEU A 243 6.65 -2.74 -6.50
N HIS A 244 7.29 -3.63 -7.25
CA HIS A 244 7.77 -4.93 -6.77
C HIS A 244 9.29 -4.96 -6.53
N HIS A 245 9.93 -3.79 -6.48
CA HIS A 245 11.36 -3.74 -6.22
C HIS A 245 11.64 -4.18 -4.77
N PRO A 246 12.62 -5.08 -4.56
CA PRO A 246 13.07 -5.47 -3.24
C PRO A 246 13.62 -4.28 -2.44
N ILE A 247 13.45 -4.35 -1.12
CA ILE A 247 14.06 -3.38 -0.21
C ILE A 247 15.57 -3.62 -0.10
N ASN A 248 16.33 -2.59 0.25
CA ASN A 248 17.73 -2.71 0.69
C ASN A 248 17.74 -3.44 2.03
N LYS A 249 18.15 -4.71 1.99
CA LYS A 249 18.12 -5.59 3.15
C LYS A 249 19.08 -5.13 4.24
N THR A 250 20.26 -4.64 3.87
CA THR A 250 21.26 -4.17 4.84
C THR A 250 20.75 -2.97 5.63
N ILE A 251 20.23 -1.93 4.95
CA ILE A 251 19.66 -0.76 5.64
C ILE A 251 18.45 -1.16 6.48
N TYR A 252 17.55 -1.98 5.92
CA TYR A 252 16.37 -2.46 6.64
C TYR A 252 16.73 -3.21 7.93
N SER A 253 17.63 -4.20 7.84
CA SER A 253 18.08 -4.98 8.98
C SER A 253 18.81 -4.13 10.01
N PHE A 254 19.65 -3.18 9.57
CA PHE A 254 20.33 -2.22 10.45
C PHE A 254 19.33 -1.39 11.27
N ILE A 255 18.30 -0.82 10.62
CA ILE A 255 17.26 -0.04 11.30
C ILE A 255 16.48 -0.92 12.29
N ARG A 256 16.06 -2.11 11.85
CA ARG A 256 15.29 -3.06 12.67
C ARG A 256 16.05 -3.53 13.91
N ALA A 257 17.38 -3.63 13.84
CA ALA A 257 18.22 -4.04 14.95
C ALA A 257 18.48 -2.90 15.95
N LEU A 258 18.78 -1.70 15.47
CA LEU A 258 19.19 -0.58 16.34
C LEU A 258 18.02 0.31 16.80
N TYR A 259 16.94 0.40 16.01
CA TYR A 259 15.80 1.29 16.26
C TYR A 259 14.44 0.59 16.07
N PRO A 260 14.20 -0.57 16.72
CA PRO A 260 12.98 -1.37 16.50
C PRO A 260 11.69 -0.62 16.88
N SER A 261 11.71 0.15 17.99
CA SER A 261 10.57 0.93 18.46
C SER A 261 10.20 2.04 17.48
N LEU A 262 11.17 2.85 17.06
CA LEU A 262 10.98 3.94 16.09
C LEU A 262 10.49 3.42 14.73
N TYR A 263 11.01 2.29 14.26
CA TYR A 263 10.54 1.67 13.02
C TYR A 263 9.08 1.22 13.13
N SER A 264 8.72 0.59 14.26
CA SER A 264 7.37 0.09 14.51
C SER A 264 6.35 1.22 14.63
N GLU A 265 6.70 2.29 15.35
CA GLU A 265 5.89 3.51 15.44
C GLU A 265 5.70 4.16 14.07
N ARG A 266 6.78 4.30 13.29
CA ARG A 266 6.70 4.84 11.92
C ARG A 266 5.79 4.01 11.03
N ARG A 267 5.87 2.68 11.12
CA ARG A 267 5.00 1.75 10.38
C ARG A 267 3.54 1.92 10.79
N TYR A 268 3.26 1.94 12.08
CA TYR A 268 1.92 2.15 12.63
C TYR A 268 1.30 3.47 12.13
N LEU A 269 2.04 4.57 12.16
CA LEU A 269 1.55 5.86 11.67
C LEU A 269 1.17 5.82 10.18
N LEU A 270 1.98 5.18 9.35
CA LEU A 270 1.70 5.03 7.92
C LEU A 270 0.49 4.14 7.67
N ASP A 271 0.38 3.04 8.40
CA ASP A 271 -0.76 2.11 8.29
C ASP A 271 -2.06 2.76 8.79
N SER A 272 -1.99 3.57 9.86
CA SER A 272 -3.12 4.36 10.37
C SER A 272 -3.55 5.45 9.39
N GLU A 273 -2.61 6.18 8.78
CA GLU A 273 -2.91 7.13 7.70
C GLU A 273 -3.63 6.42 6.54
N LEU A 274 -3.15 5.25 6.11
CA LEU A 274 -3.79 4.45 5.07
C LEU A 274 -5.20 3.99 5.48
N PHE A 275 -5.38 3.53 6.72
CA PHE A 275 -6.68 3.11 7.24
C PHE A 275 -7.68 4.26 7.33
N ASN A 276 -7.28 5.42 7.84
CA ASN A 276 -8.12 6.63 7.82
C ASN A 276 -8.43 7.06 6.39
N THR A 277 -7.50 6.84 5.44
CA THR A 277 -7.77 7.03 4.01
C THR A 277 -8.82 6.05 3.47
N MET A 278 -8.98 4.86 4.06
CA MET A 278 -10.02 3.90 3.67
C MET A 278 -11.40 4.25 4.23
N GLN A 279 -11.52 5.16 5.21
CA GLN A 279 -12.83 5.68 5.63
C GLN A 279 -13.43 6.63 4.60
N ASP A 280 -12.59 7.30 3.81
CA ASP A 280 -12.99 8.17 2.72
C ASP A 280 -13.00 7.38 1.41
N THR A 281 -14.19 7.10 0.87
CA THR A 281 -14.31 6.38 -0.40
C THR A 281 -13.74 7.21 -1.54
N PRO A 282 -12.79 6.72 -2.34
CA PRO A 282 -12.30 7.43 -3.53
C PRO A 282 -13.42 7.61 -4.55
N ILE A 283 -13.60 8.83 -5.07
CA ILE A 283 -14.67 9.17 -6.02
C ILE A 283 -14.08 9.53 -7.39
N PHE A 284 -14.46 8.77 -8.40
CA PHE A 284 -14.19 9.02 -9.81
C PHE A 284 -15.35 9.78 -10.45
N VAL A 285 -15.11 11.03 -10.80
CA VAL A 285 -16.12 11.91 -11.41
C VAL A 285 -15.99 11.84 -12.92
N THR A 286 -17.09 11.57 -13.62
CA THR A 286 -17.09 11.41 -15.08
C THR A 286 -18.45 11.74 -15.70
N ASN A 287 -18.49 11.88 -17.02
CA ASN A 287 -19.73 12.12 -17.77
C ASN A 287 -20.47 10.82 -18.15
N ALA A 288 -19.92 9.65 -17.81
CA ALA A 288 -20.54 8.35 -18.07
C ALA A 288 -21.19 7.81 -16.79
N LEU A 289 -22.32 7.12 -16.94
CA LEU A 289 -22.98 6.39 -15.85
C LEU A 289 -22.66 4.90 -15.94
N VAL A 290 -22.57 4.24 -14.80
CA VAL A 290 -22.47 2.78 -14.71
C VAL A 290 -23.49 2.30 -13.70
N PHE A 291 -24.20 1.23 -14.02
CA PHE A 291 -25.16 0.61 -13.11
C PHE A 291 -24.57 -0.59 -12.37
N PRO A 292 -25.17 -1.02 -11.25
CA PRO A 292 -24.83 -2.29 -10.61
C PRO A 292 -24.83 -3.46 -11.62
N LYS A 293 -23.91 -4.40 -11.40
CA LYS A 293 -23.61 -5.57 -12.25
C LYS A 293 -23.08 -5.27 -13.66
N MET A 294 -23.03 -4.02 -14.07
CA MET A 294 -22.55 -3.66 -15.40
C MET A 294 -21.03 -3.51 -15.43
N PRO A 295 -20.33 -4.06 -16.42
CA PRO A 295 -18.91 -3.82 -16.60
C PRO A 295 -18.65 -2.38 -17.09
N CYS A 296 -17.48 -1.86 -16.71
CA CYS A 296 -17.00 -0.56 -17.16
C CYS A 296 -15.49 -0.61 -17.41
N PHE A 297 -15.09 -0.07 -18.56
CA PHE A 297 -13.69 -0.02 -19.00
C PHE A 297 -13.23 1.43 -19.02
N LEU A 298 -12.21 1.75 -18.22
CA LEU A 298 -11.71 3.10 -18.04
C LEU A 298 -10.29 3.22 -18.57
N HIS A 299 -10.06 4.22 -19.41
CA HIS A 299 -8.70 4.68 -19.72
C HIS A 299 -8.39 5.88 -18.82
N VAL A 300 -7.59 5.64 -17.78
CA VAL A 300 -7.25 6.62 -16.76
C VAL A 300 -5.93 7.27 -17.12
N PHE A 301 -6.00 8.54 -17.53
CA PHE A 301 -4.82 9.32 -17.93
C PHE A 301 -4.56 10.54 -17.05
N GLU A 302 -5.58 11.06 -16.34
CA GLU A 302 -5.42 12.24 -15.49
C GLU A 302 -4.55 11.94 -14.26
N PRO A 303 -3.55 12.80 -13.93
CA PRO A 303 -2.64 12.61 -12.80
C PRO A 303 -3.30 12.23 -11.48
N LYS A 304 -4.38 12.93 -11.11
CA LYS A 304 -5.11 12.69 -9.86
C LYS A 304 -5.73 11.28 -9.80
N TYR A 305 -6.31 10.80 -10.90
CA TYR A 305 -6.96 9.49 -10.95
C TYR A 305 -5.95 8.34 -11.13
N ARG A 306 -4.78 8.58 -11.72
CA ARG A 306 -3.68 7.58 -11.74
C ARG A 306 -3.27 7.19 -10.32
N LEU A 307 -3.08 8.19 -9.44
CA LEU A 307 -2.79 7.96 -8.03
C LEU A 307 -3.96 7.24 -7.32
N MET A 308 -5.19 7.67 -7.59
CA MET A 308 -6.41 7.06 -7.02
C MET A 308 -6.47 5.55 -7.32
N ILE A 309 -6.36 5.16 -8.60
CA ILE A 309 -6.43 3.75 -9.01
C ILE A 309 -5.31 2.92 -8.37
N ARG A 310 -4.09 3.46 -8.30
CA ARG A 310 -2.99 2.77 -7.60
C ARG A 310 -3.31 2.51 -6.13
N ARG A 311 -3.88 3.49 -5.42
CA ARG A 311 -4.29 3.33 -4.02
C ARG A 311 -5.39 2.29 -3.87
N CYS A 312 -6.36 2.28 -4.79
CA CYS A 312 -7.38 1.23 -4.84
C CYS A 312 -6.74 -0.15 -5.05
N MET A 313 -5.76 -0.29 -5.95
CA MET A 313 -5.06 -1.57 -6.17
C MET A 313 -4.22 -2.04 -4.99
N GLN A 314 -3.74 -1.11 -4.15
CA GLN A 314 -3.03 -1.42 -2.91
C GLN A 314 -3.98 -1.72 -1.75
N SER A 315 -5.25 -1.31 -1.85
CA SER A 315 -6.26 -1.59 -0.84
C SER A 315 -6.79 -3.01 -0.99
N ARG A 316 -7.21 -3.62 0.12
CA ARG A 316 -7.81 -4.97 0.10
C ARG A 316 -9.11 -5.02 -0.71
N GLN A 317 -9.86 -3.92 -0.72
CA GLN A 317 -11.18 -3.85 -1.35
C GLN A 317 -11.11 -3.66 -2.86
N ARG A 318 -10.04 -3.02 -3.39
CA ARG A 318 -9.91 -2.73 -4.83
C ARG A 318 -11.14 -2.06 -5.43
N GLN A 319 -11.70 -1.11 -4.70
CA GLN A 319 -12.95 -0.43 -5.03
C GLN A 319 -12.80 1.09 -5.04
N PHE A 320 -13.66 1.75 -5.83
CA PHE A 320 -13.86 3.19 -5.82
C PHE A 320 -15.29 3.51 -6.26
N GLY A 321 -15.83 4.63 -5.80
CA GLY A 321 -17.14 5.10 -6.23
C GLY A 321 -17.04 5.86 -7.55
N MET A 322 -17.98 5.65 -8.47
CA MET A 322 -18.09 6.42 -9.71
C MET A 322 -19.39 7.22 -9.71
N VAL A 323 -19.29 8.52 -10.03
CA VAL A 323 -20.41 9.48 -9.98
C VAL A 323 -20.48 10.30 -11.26
N LEU A 324 -21.69 10.70 -11.62
CA LEU A 324 -21.93 11.55 -12.79
C LEU A 324 -21.56 13.02 -12.48
N ALA A 325 -20.79 13.66 -13.35
CA ALA A 325 -20.40 15.05 -13.23
C ALA A 325 -21.62 15.98 -13.35
N CYS A 326 -21.62 17.08 -12.58
CA CYS A 326 -22.66 18.09 -12.63
C CYS A 326 -22.06 19.48 -12.44
N SER A 327 -21.98 20.26 -13.52
CA SER A 327 -21.42 21.63 -13.58
C SER A 327 -20.13 21.82 -12.76
N ASN A 328 -20.22 22.19 -11.48
CA ASN A 328 -19.09 22.47 -10.60
C ASN A 328 -18.84 21.39 -9.53
N THR A 329 -19.59 20.27 -9.57
CA THR A 329 -19.55 19.17 -8.60
C THR A 329 -19.87 17.83 -9.31
N TYR A 330 -20.41 16.88 -8.56
CA TYR A 330 -20.96 15.63 -9.05
C TYR A 330 -22.29 15.31 -8.35
N GLN A 331 -23.09 14.46 -8.99
CA GLN A 331 -24.36 13.96 -8.48
C GLN A 331 -24.19 13.14 -7.20
N ASP A 332 -25.19 13.19 -6.31
CA ASP A 332 -25.07 12.55 -5.00
C ASP A 332 -25.16 11.03 -5.05
N PHE A 333 -25.85 10.46 -6.05
CA PHE A 333 -25.89 9.03 -6.25
C PHE A 333 -24.82 8.56 -7.23
N GLY A 334 -24.22 7.41 -6.92
CA GLY A 334 -23.22 6.76 -7.75
C GLY A 334 -23.26 5.25 -7.64
N THR A 335 -22.35 4.61 -8.35
CA THR A 335 -22.19 3.15 -8.33
C THR A 335 -20.80 2.82 -7.85
N MET A 336 -20.71 1.94 -6.86
CA MET A 336 -19.43 1.41 -6.39
C MET A 336 -18.88 0.47 -7.45
N LEU A 337 -17.63 0.66 -7.84
CA LEU A 337 -16.94 -0.15 -8.83
C LEU A 337 -15.86 -0.99 -8.17
N GLU A 338 -15.85 -2.29 -8.48
CA GLU A 338 -14.77 -3.20 -8.11
C GLU A 338 -13.84 -3.38 -9.30
N ILE A 339 -12.53 -3.20 -9.08
CA ILE A 339 -11.50 -3.39 -10.11
C ILE A 339 -11.27 -4.89 -10.30
N ARG A 340 -11.57 -5.39 -11.51
CA ARG A 340 -11.29 -6.77 -11.93
C ARG A 340 -9.87 -6.93 -12.43
N SER A 341 -9.42 -5.99 -13.26
CA SER A 341 -8.08 -5.97 -13.81
C SER A 341 -7.61 -4.53 -14.06
N ALA A 342 -6.30 -4.30 -13.99
CA ALA A 342 -5.70 -3.01 -14.30
C ALA A 342 -4.35 -3.19 -15.00
N GLU A 343 -4.24 -2.69 -16.23
CA GLU A 343 -3.00 -2.65 -16.98
C GLU A 343 -2.39 -1.25 -16.89
N PHE A 344 -1.18 -1.14 -16.34
CA PHE A 344 -0.45 0.12 -16.20
C PHE A 344 0.55 0.32 -17.34
N LEU A 345 0.35 1.37 -18.12
CA LEU A 345 1.18 1.75 -19.26
C LEU A 345 2.47 2.44 -18.81
N ALA A 346 3.46 2.47 -19.71
CA ALA A 346 4.80 2.97 -19.39
C ALA A 346 4.84 4.47 -19.02
N ASP A 347 3.87 5.25 -19.50
CA ASP A 347 3.70 6.68 -19.23
C ASP A 347 2.83 6.97 -17.98
N GLY A 348 2.50 5.93 -17.21
CA GLY A 348 1.72 6.00 -15.99
C GLY A 348 0.20 5.95 -16.20
N ARG A 349 -0.29 6.00 -17.44
CA ARG A 349 -1.72 5.79 -17.73
C ARG A 349 -2.12 4.35 -17.38
N SER A 350 -3.41 4.10 -17.17
CA SER A 350 -3.90 2.74 -16.96
C SER A 350 -5.18 2.44 -17.74
N LEU A 351 -5.31 1.18 -18.15
CA LEU A 351 -6.55 0.60 -18.63
C LEU A 351 -7.13 -0.23 -17.48
N VAL A 352 -8.31 0.15 -17.00
CA VAL A 352 -8.93 -0.44 -15.81
C VAL A 352 -10.24 -1.08 -16.21
N GLU A 353 -10.38 -2.37 -15.93
CA GLU A 353 -11.63 -3.10 -16.06
C GLU A 353 -12.29 -3.20 -14.70
N THR A 354 -13.57 -2.85 -14.67
CA THR A 354 -14.35 -2.79 -13.44
C THR A 354 -15.73 -3.40 -13.64
N ILE A 355 -16.37 -3.77 -12.54
CA ILE A 355 -17.79 -4.12 -12.51
C ILE A 355 -18.51 -3.32 -11.43
N GLY A 356 -19.70 -2.80 -11.76
CA GLY A 356 -20.59 -2.18 -10.79
C GLY A 356 -21.05 -3.18 -9.73
N THR A 357 -20.97 -2.82 -8.46
CA THR A 357 -21.35 -3.70 -7.34
C THR A 357 -22.69 -3.28 -6.73
N TYR A 358 -22.77 -2.06 -6.19
CA TYR A 358 -23.96 -1.53 -5.55
C TYR A 358 -24.08 -0.01 -5.73
N LYS A 359 -25.30 0.52 -5.56
CA LYS A 359 -25.55 1.97 -5.56
C LYS A 359 -25.15 2.56 -4.21
N PHE A 360 -24.64 3.78 -4.20
CA PHE A 360 -24.43 4.52 -2.97
C PHE A 360 -24.90 5.97 -3.12
N LYS A 361 -25.11 6.62 -1.98
CA LYS A 361 -25.31 8.05 -1.87
C LYS A 361 -24.13 8.69 -1.15
N VAL A 362 -23.60 9.77 -1.68
CA VAL A 362 -22.56 10.56 -1.02
C VAL A 362 -23.21 11.42 0.07
N ILE A 363 -22.79 11.20 1.31
CA ILE A 363 -23.26 11.95 2.49
C ILE A 363 -22.38 13.16 2.75
N GLU A 364 -21.08 13.01 2.52
CA GLU A 364 -20.11 14.09 2.70
C GLU A 364 -19.11 14.07 1.54
N LYS A 365 -18.86 15.24 0.95
CA LYS A 365 -17.92 15.45 -0.15
C LYS A 365 -16.61 16.01 0.39
N GLY A 366 -15.49 15.47 -0.06
CA GLY A 366 -14.15 15.88 0.32
C GLY A 366 -13.19 15.81 -0.86
N SER A 367 -11.95 16.22 -0.64
CA SER A 367 -10.88 16.08 -1.63
C SER A 367 -9.59 15.64 -0.95
N LYS A 368 -8.80 14.82 -1.65
CA LYS A 368 -7.52 14.30 -1.15
C LYS A 368 -6.55 14.13 -2.31
N ASP A 369 -5.37 14.72 -2.17
CA ASP A 369 -4.29 14.65 -3.17
C ASP A 369 -4.76 14.97 -4.61
N GLY A 370 -5.73 15.88 -4.72
CA GLY A 370 -6.27 16.37 -5.99
C GLY A 370 -7.43 15.57 -6.60
N TYR A 371 -7.84 14.44 -6.03
CA TYR A 371 -9.06 13.72 -6.44
C TYR A 371 -10.16 13.81 -5.37
N ASP A 372 -11.41 13.61 -5.78
CA ASP A 372 -12.58 13.66 -4.91
C ASP A 372 -12.64 12.41 -4.01
N VAL A 373 -13.04 12.61 -2.77
CA VAL A 373 -13.34 11.53 -1.84
C VAL A 373 -14.69 11.79 -1.18
N GLY A 374 -15.32 10.77 -0.63
CA GLY A 374 -16.58 10.98 0.09
C GLY A 374 -16.90 9.92 1.11
N ARG A 375 -17.66 10.33 2.13
CA ARG A 375 -18.36 9.38 2.99
C ARG A 375 -19.63 8.96 2.28
N VAL A 376 -19.79 7.67 2.06
CA VAL A 376 -20.89 7.13 1.28
C VAL A 376 -21.78 6.21 2.10
N GLU A 377 -23.06 6.19 1.78
CA GLU A 377 -24.05 5.26 2.33
C GLU A 377 -24.49 4.32 1.21
N ARG A 378 -24.44 3.01 1.47
CA ARG A 378 -24.93 2.00 0.52
C ARG A 378 -26.45 2.09 0.41
N VAL A 379 -26.96 2.05 -0.82
CA VAL A 379 -28.38 2.11 -1.14
C VAL A 379 -28.79 0.80 -1.80
N ASP A 380 -29.48 -0.05 -1.03
CA ASP A 380 -30.07 -1.28 -1.53
C ASP A 380 -31.52 -1.08 -1.98
N ASP A 381 -31.96 -1.94 -2.89
CA ASP A 381 -33.36 -2.01 -3.31
C ASP A 381 -34.26 -2.38 -2.12
N ILE A 382 -35.55 -2.05 -2.22
CA ILE A 382 -36.54 -2.48 -1.23
C ILE A 382 -36.76 -4.00 -1.31
N SER A 383 -37.30 -4.60 -0.24
CA SER A 383 -37.46 -6.05 -0.19
C SER A 383 -38.53 -6.54 -1.18
N PRO A 384 -38.44 -7.81 -1.65
CA PRO A 384 -39.45 -8.37 -2.54
C PRO A 384 -40.88 -8.32 -1.99
N GLU A 385 -41.05 -8.50 -0.67
CA GLU A 385 -42.37 -8.42 -0.04
C GLU A 385 -42.94 -6.99 -0.08
N GLU A 386 -42.07 -6.00 0.04
CA GLU A 386 -42.45 -4.59 -0.08
C GLU A 386 -42.83 -4.24 -1.53
N GLU A 387 -42.07 -4.73 -2.52
CA GLU A 387 -42.41 -4.61 -3.95
C GLU A 387 -43.80 -5.18 -4.23
N GLU A 388 -44.07 -6.42 -3.82
CA GLU A 388 -45.38 -7.06 -4.02
C GLU A 388 -46.51 -6.28 -3.34
N ARG A 389 -46.25 -5.71 -2.16
CA ARG A 389 -47.23 -4.89 -1.45
C ARG A 389 -47.54 -3.61 -2.22
N ILE A 390 -46.52 -2.91 -2.70
CA ILE A 390 -46.66 -1.68 -3.48
C ILE A 390 -47.43 -1.97 -4.77
N GLU A 391 -47.05 -3.03 -5.50
CA GLU A 391 -47.72 -3.45 -6.73
C GLU A 391 -49.22 -3.72 -6.48
N ARG A 392 -49.55 -4.56 -5.50
CA ARG A 392 -50.94 -4.93 -5.19
C ARG A 392 -51.80 -3.70 -4.86
N GLU A 393 -51.25 -2.78 -4.09
CA GLU A 393 -51.94 -1.56 -3.68
C GLU A 393 -52.11 -0.57 -4.85
N GLU A 394 -51.11 -0.43 -5.72
CA GLU A 394 -51.23 0.39 -6.93
C GLU A 394 -52.27 -0.15 -7.91
N LEU A 395 -52.26 -1.46 -8.18
CA LEU A 395 -53.22 -2.10 -9.07
C LEU A 395 -54.65 -1.94 -8.55
N ARG A 396 -54.85 -2.16 -7.25
CA ARG A 396 -56.14 -1.92 -6.59
C ARG A 396 -56.60 -0.47 -6.74
N ARG A 397 -55.71 0.50 -6.60
CA ARG A 397 -56.05 1.92 -6.81
C ARG A 397 -56.42 2.17 -8.28
N ALA A 398 -55.67 1.61 -9.22
CA ALA A 398 -55.94 1.78 -10.65
C ALA A 398 -57.33 1.24 -11.04
N GLU A 399 -57.73 0.08 -10.51
CA GLU A 399 -59.09 -0.48 -10.71
C GLU A 399 -60.20 0.49 -10.26
N ILE A 400 -60.03 1.09 -9.08
CA ILE A 400 -61.01 2.07 -8.53
C ILE A 400 -61.05 3.33 -9.40
N TYR A 401 -59.89 3.85 -9.82
CA TYR A 401 -59.82 5.04 -10.68
C TYR A 401 -60.41 4.80 -12.08
N ASN A 402 -60.19 3.64 -12.69
CA ASN A 402 -60.73 3.32 -14.02
C ASN A 402 -62.26 3.22 -14.06
N THR A 403 -62.88 2.89 -12.92
CA THR A 403 -64.34 2.94 -12.77
C THR A 403 -64.89 4.37 -12.82
N SER A 404 -64.05 5.39 -12.58
CA SER A 404 -64.46 6.80 -12.46
C SER A 404 -63.91 7.73 -13.57
N ASN A 405 -62.80 7.40 -14.26
CA ASN A 405 -62.30 8.23 -15.37
C ASN A 405 -61.41 7.41 -16.37
N PRO A 406 -61.94 6.99 -17.55
CA PRO A 406 -61.31 6.00 -18.44
C PRO A 406 -60.21 6.52 -19.38
N LEU A 407 -59.63 7.71 -19.15
CA LEU A 407 -58.64 8.34 -20.05
C LEU A 407 -57.22 8.41 -19.47
N ASN A 408 -56.83 7.49 -18.59
CA ASN A 408 -55.58 7.60 -17.83
C ASN A 408 -54.42 6.75 -18.38
N ASN A 409 -53.19 7.18 -18.08
CA ASN A 409 -51.93 6.59 -18.55
C ASN A 409 -51.80 5.10 -18.17
N PRO A 410 -51.77 4.14 -19.14
CA PRO A 410 -51.89 2.70 -18.89
C PRO A 410 -50.69 2.11 -18.11
N ILE A 411 -49.60 2.85 -17.98
CA ILE A 411 -48.36 2.38 -17.33
C ILE A 411 -48.56 2.05 -15.84
N ARG A 412 -49.53 2.68 -15.18
CA ARG A 412 -49.85 2.41 -13.76
C ARG A 412 -50.64 1.11 -13.56
N GLU A 413 -51.20 0.56 -14.63
CA GLU A 413 -52.05 -0.63 -14.61
C GLU A 413 -51.25 -1.92 -14.83
N TYR A 414 -50.04 -1.82 -15.39
CA TYR A 414 -49.22 -2.99 -15.65
C TYR A 414 -48.64 -3.58 -14.37
N THR A 415 -48.76 -4.89 -14.22
CA THR A 415 -48.00 -5.70 -13.25
C THR A 415 -46.50 -5.61 -13.52
N THR A 416 -45.67 -5.96 -12.55
CA THR A 416 -44.21 -5.93 -12.71
C THR A 416 -43.78 -6.93 -13.79
N SER A 417 -44.45 -8.07 -13.88
CA SER A 417 -44.23 -9.06 -14.94
C SER A 417 -44.58 -8.51 -16.33
N GLU A 418 -45.65 -7.73 -16.47
CA GLU A 418 -46.01 -7.11 -17.75
C GLU A 418 -45.02 -6.03 -18.16
N LEU A 419 -44.52 -5.22 -17.22
CA LEU A 419 -43.47 -4.22 -17.50
C LEU A 419 -42.18 -4.89 -18.00
N ILE A 420 -41.80 -6.02 -17.38
CA ILE A 420 -40.68 -6.84 -17.85
C ILE A 420 -40.96 -7.39 -19.25
N GLY A 421 -42.17 -7.92 -19.49
CA GLY A 421 -42.59 -8.43 -20.81
C GLY A 421 -42.46 -7.38 -21.91
N ILE A 422 -43.03 -6.19 -21.70
CA ILE A 422 -42.95 -5.05 -22.64
C ILE A 422 -41.49 -4.70 -22.94
N SER A 423 -40.64 -4.70 -21.90
CA SER A 423 -39.21 -4.39 -22.03
C SER A 423 -38.45 -5.48 -22.81
N ARG A 424 -38.73 -6.76 -22.55
CA ARG A 424 -38.14 -7.89 -23.29
C ARG A 424 -38.55 -7.87 -24.75
N ASP A 425 -39.84 -7.69 -25.04
CA ASP A 425 -40.37 -7.60 -26.40
C ASP A 425 -39.72 -6.46 -27.19
N PHE A 426 -39.49 -5.32 -26.55
CA PHE A 426 -38.78 -4.21 -27.18
C PHE A 426 -37.33 -4.58 -27.51
N ILE A 427 -36.61 -5.20 -26.58
CA ILE A 427 -35.22 -5.64 -26.82
C ILE A 427 -35.16 -6.70 -27.93
N GLU A 428 -36.10 -7.63 -27.97
CA GLU A 428 -36.20 -8.62 -29.06
C GLU A 428 -36.50 -7.96 -30.41
N THR A 429 -37.39 -6.96 -30.43
CA THR A 429 -37.67 -6.16 -31.63
C THR A 429 -36.41 -5.42 -32.09
N LEU A 430 -35.63 -4.86 -31.17
CA LEU A 430 -34.34 -4.25 -31.49
C LEU A 430 -33.33 -5.28 -32.02
N ARG A 431 -33.32 -6.51 -31.48
CA ARG A 431 -32.45 -7.62 -31.94
C ARG A 431 -32.77 -8.05 -33.36
N ASN A 432 -34.05 -8.10 -33.71
CA ASN A 432 -34.52 -8.54 -35.03
C ASN A 432 -34.58 -7.40 -36.06
N GLY A 433 -34.50 -6.13 -35.62
CA GLY A 433 -34.66 -4.92 -36.44
C GLY A 433 -33.37 -4.27 -36.95
N ASN A 434 -33.46 -2.96 -37.23
CA ASN A 434 -32.59 -2.13 -38.10
C ASN A 434 -31.08 -2.00 -37.78
N SER A 435 -30.48 -2.75 -36.84
CA SER A 435 -29.01 -2.75 -36.63
C SER A 435 -28.52 -3.96 -35.81
N PRO A 436 -28.42 -5.16 -36.40
CA PRO A 436 -27.92 -6.37 -35.72
C PRO A 436 -26.52 -6.19 -35.09
N TRP A 437 -25.68 -5.32 -35.67
CA TRP A 437 -24.32 -5.03 -35.18
C TRP A 437 -24.30 -4.29 -33.83
N LEU A 438 -25.32 -3.47 -33.52
CA LEU A 438 -25.38 -2.69 -32.29
C LEU A 438 -25.55 -3.63 -31.10
N LEU A 439 -26.43 -4.62 -31.24
CA LEU A 439 -26.71 -5.62 -30.20
C LEU A 439 -25.65 -6.70 -30.08
N GLN A 440 -24.95 -7.06 -31.16
CA GLN A 440 -23.79 -7.95 -31.07
C GLN A 440 -22.68 -7.34 -30.21
N ARG A 441 -22.47 -6.01 -30.29
CA ARG A 441 -21.57 -5.28 -29.38
C ARG A 441 -22.13 -5.20 -27.96
N LEU A 442 -23.43 -4.99 -27.79
CA LEU A 442 -24.05 -4.90 -26.46
C LEU A 442 -24.00 -6.22 -25.69
N ASN A 443 -24.32 -7.36 -26.31
CA ASN A 443 -24.18 -8.68 -25.68
C ASN A 443 -22.72 -9.01 -25.37
N SER A 444 -21.77 -8.60 -26.23
CA SER A 444 -20.34 -8.79 -25.95
C SER A 444 -19.83 -7.96 -24.76
N VAL A 445 -20.53 -6.87 -24.43
CA VAL A 445 -20.14 -5.96 -23.35
C VAL A 445 -20.90 -6.27 -22.07
N TYR A 446 -22.22 -6.40 -22.09
CA TYR A 446 -23.07 -6.54 -20.90
C TYR A 446 -23.50 -7.99 -20.60
N GLY A 447 -23.17 -8.94 -21.46
CA GLY A 447 -23.59 -10.33 -21.33
C GLY A 447 -25.05 -10.57 -21.72
N ASP A 448 -25.54 -11.76 -21.39
CA ASP A 448 -26.92 -12.17 -21.66
C ASP A 448 -27.94 -11.41 -20.80
N MET A 449 -29.18 -11.39 -21.27
CA MET A 449 -30.29 -10.72 -20.59
C MET A 449 -30.62 -11.45 -19.27
N PRO A 450 -30.58 -10.78 -18.10
CA PRO A 450 -30.83 -11.41 -16.81
C PRO A 450 -32.30 -11.81 -16.62
N ASP A 451 -32.54 -12.79 -15.74
CA ASP A 451 -33.89 -13.18 -15.31
C ASP A 451 -34.34 -12.43 -14.05
N ASP A 452 -33.42 -12.10 -13.15
CA ASP A 452 -33.71 -11.33 -11.95
C ASP A 452 -34.23 -9.92 -12.32
N PRO A 453 -35.39 -9.48 -11.80
CA PRO A 453 -35.97 -8.17 -12.13
C PRO A 453 -35.06 -6.96 -11.82
N SER A 454 -34.29 -7.00 -10.72
CA SER A 454 -33.41 -5.89 -10.33
C SER A 454 -32.22 -5.77 -11.27
N ASP A 455 -31.57 -6.89 -11.58
CA ASP A 455 -30.45 -6.92 -12.52
C ASP A 455 -30.94 -6.60 -13.95
N PHE A 456 -32.09 -7.16 -14.35
CA PHE A 456 -32.71 -6.91 -15.65
C PHE A 456 -32.98 -5.42 -15.89
N SER A 457 -33.52 -4.73 -14.89
CA SER A 457 -33.83 -3.29 -15.01
C SER A 457 -32.58 -2.41 -15.16
N TYR A 458 -31.42 -2.79 -14.60
CA TYR A 458 -30.15 -2.09 -14.90
C TYR A 458 -29.56 -2.48 -16.25
N TRP A 459 -29.66 -3.77 -16.61
CA TRP A 459 -29.17 -4.27 -17.89
C TRP A 459 -29.90 -3.59 -19.06
N VAL A 460 -31.23 -3.54 -19.02
CA VAL A 460 -32.03 -2.91 -20.06
C VAL A 460 -31.75 -1.41 -20.15
N ALA A 461 -31.59 -0.71 -19.02
CA ALA A 461 -31.22 0.70 -18.99
C ALA A 461 -29.83 0.97 -19.60
N SER A 462 -28.91 0.01 -19.50
CA SER A 462 -27.58 0.11 -20.11
C SER A 462 -27.64 -0.01 -21.63
N VAL A 463 -28.58 -0.82 -22.13
CA VAL A 463 -28.76 -1.10 -23.56
C VAL A 463 -29.56 -0.01 -24.29
N ILE A 464 -30.56 0.59 -23.65
CA ILE A 464 -31.42 1.59 -24.30
C ILE A 464 -30.67 2.92 -24.51
N PRO A 465 -30.78 3.56 -25.69
CA PRO A 465 -30.10 4.82 -26.01
C PRO A 465 -30.82 6.05 -25.44
N ILE A 466 -30.82 6.14 -24.11
CA ILE A 466 -31.27 7.32 -23.36
C ILE A 466 -30.06 8.13 -22.87
N ALA A 467 -30.21 9.45 -22.79
CA ALA A 467 -29.18 10.34 -22.28
C ALA A 467 -28.83 10.02 -20.80
N GLU A 468 -27.55 10.15 -20.43
CA GLU A 468 -27.06 9.79 -19.09
C GLU A 468 -27.77 10.53 -17.94
N GLY A 469 -28.16 11.79 -18.17
CA GLY A 469 -28.92 12.57 -17.18
C GLY A 469 -30.32 12.02 -16.90
N GLU A 470 -30.95 11.38 -17.89
CA GLU A 470 -32.23 10.68 -17.70
C GLU A 470 -32.01 9.32 -17.04
N LYS A 471 -30.97 8.59 -17.45
CA LYS A 471 -30.56 7.32 -16.84
C LYS A 471 -30.22 7.47 -15.36
N TYR A 472 -29.63 8.59 -14.96
CA TYR A 472 -29.27 8.89 -13.57
C TYR A 472 -30.44 8.74 -12.59
N LYS A 473 -31.68 9.07 -13.01
CA LYS A 473 -32.88 8.93 -12.19
C LYS A 473 -33.08 7.51 -11.66
N LEU A 474 -32.61 6.48 -12.40
CA LEU A 474 -32.69 5.09 -11.95
C LEU A 474 -31.82 4.78 -10.73
N LEU A 475 -30.74 5.54 -10.49
CA LEU A 475 -29.91 5.36 -9.29
C LEU A 475 -30.61 5.88 -8.02
N GLU A 476 -31.53 6.83 -8.17
CA GLU A 476 -32.29 7.40 -7.04
C GLU A 476 -33.43 6.47 -6.60
N LEU A 477 -33.91 5.63 -7.51
CA LEU A 477 -35.01 4.71 -7.26
C LEU A 477 -34.53 3.47 -6.51
N ARG A 478 -35.27 3.09 -5.46
CA ARG A 478 -35.06 1.84 -4.72
C ARG A 478 -36.02 0.73 -5.13
N SER A 479 -37.12 1.08 -5.81
CA SER A 479 -38.06 0.12 -6.33
C SER A 479 -37.66 -0.36 -7.73
N VAL A 480 -37.64 -1.67 -7.93
CA VAL A 480 -37.47 -2.32 -9.23
C VAL A 480 -38.64 -1.97 -10.14
N ARG A 481 -39.86 -2.01 -9.60
CA ARG A 481 -41.09 -1.69 -10.35
C ARG A 481 -41.08 -0.24 -10.85
N GLU A 482 -40.69 0.72 -10.01
CA GLU A 482 -40.57 2.13 -10.44
C GLU A 482 -39.51 2.31 -11.52
N ARG A 483 -38.36 1.62 -11.40
CA ARG A 483 -37.34 1.62 -12.45
C ARG A 483 -37.90 1.10 -13.78
N LEU A 484 -38.63 -0.01 -13.74
CA LEU A 484 -39.25 -0.61 -14.94
C LEU A 484 -40.32 0.29 -15.57
N LYS A 485 -41.13 0.99 -14.77
CA LYS A 485 -42.10 1.97 -15.31
C LYS A 485 -41.42 3.09 -16.07
N LEU A 486 -40.35 3.67 -15.50
CA LEU A 486 -39.58 4.71 -16.16
C LEU A 486 -38.94 4.20 -17.46
N ILE A 487 -38.44 2.97 -17.46
CA ILE A 487 -37.92 2.31 -18.66
C ILE A 487 -39.03 2.14 -19.72
N VAL A 488 -40.23 1.69 -19.34
CA VAL A 488 -41.35 1.52 -20.27
C VAL A 488 -41.84 2.87 -20.82
N GLU A 489 -41.80 3.94 -20.03
CA GLU A 489 -42.05 5.31 -20.52
C GLU A 489 -41.03 5.70 -21.60
N TRP A 490 -39.75 5.43 -21.38
CA TRP A 490 -38.71 5.65 -22.40
C TRP A 490 -38.93 4.81 -23.65
N ILE A 491 -39.27 3.52 -23.50
CA ILE A 491 -39.58 2.63 -24.62
C ILE A 491 -40.75 3.17 -25.44
N SER A 492 -41.81 3.63 -24.77
CA SER A 492 -42.99 4.18 -25.43
C SER A 492 -42.64 5.43 -26.25
N SER A 493 -41.88 6.35 -25.64
CA SER A 493 -41.37 7.55 -26.32
C SER A 493 -40.47 7.22 -27.51
N LEU A 494 -39.60 6.20 -27.38
CA LEU A 494 -38.74 5.73 -28.47
C LEU A 494 -39.54 5.08 -29.60
N ARG A 495 -40.58 4.30 -29.31
CA ARG A 495 -41.48 3.71 -30.34
C ARG A 495 -42.23 4.79 -31.11
N ASP A 496 -42.63 5.88 -30.45
CA ASP A 496 -43.30 7.00 -31.13
C ASP A 496 -42.33 7.78 -32.04
N GLN A 497 -41.05 7.87 -31.67
CA GLN A 497 -40.02 8.56 -32.45
C GLN A 497 -39.45 7.71 -33.58
N TRP A 498 -39.32 6.40 -33.34
CA TRP A 498 -38.77 5.42 -34.27
C TRP A 498 -39.94 4.65 -34.86
N TRP A 499 -40.47 5.13 -35.98
CA TRP A 499 -41.48 4.44 -36.78
C TRP A 499 -41.05 2.97 -37.00
N PHE A 500 -41.62 2.04 -36.22
CA PHE A 500 -41.50 0.60 -36.42
C PHE A 500 -42.71 0.08 -37.19
#